data_AF-B0CXJ3-F1
#
_entry.id   AF-B0CXJ3-F1
#
_cell.length_a   1.000
_cell.length_b   1.000
_cell.length_c   1.000
_cell.angle_alpha   90.00
_cell.angle_beta   90.00
_cell.angle_gamma   90.00
#
_symmetry.space_group_name_H-M   'P 1'
#
loop_
_entity.id
_entity.type
_entity.pdbx_description
1 polymer ?
#
loop_
_entity_poly.entity_id
_entity_poly.type
_entity_poly.pdbx_seq_one_letter_code
_entity_poly.pdbx_strand_id
1 'polypeptide(L)'
;VYELIGSRWMDQGTAFCFGQFQEDTNEALLIARSERNYHDIILSTAIRSNDVYQRQQETLIVWTEPDGVDYALSFQDPEGCSEVWNFILEVQRHMNNDDGSPDPSLTMASIIRSGSLPRPQLGIIGEIEKAIKSLSRTAHLKERICEYIQQEGYLKSLIEVMNTAEDLESLENLHALCSLMQTILMMNDHGMYEHILEDDVFFGVVGMLEYDPDFPAHKANYRQFLHQTSQFHQPIPLRDIAIQRKIHHTYRLQFLKDVVLARALDDSTFNVLNSCIIFNQIDIIQHVQQDHAFLREVVRLFVDEEMEHDISLRREVILLIQQLCIMGKNVQLPARLALFRTLVDRGILFATQWALGLPGKDQENKSMVSAGGEVLSALIDHDLNGVRTHVLKQEVAIEKERLAGKKGADKAETLLELVCKIVTQCRDLAIQSQVGDALKAWLDVPPDSPPMAASEVVFYSIHLFPQC
;
A
#
# COMPACT_ATOMS: atom_id res chain seq x y z
N VAL A 1 34.17 40.60 -8.09
CA VAL A 1 34.80 39.77 -9.15
C VAL A 1 36.29 40.06 -9.13
N TYR A 2 37.15 39.04 -9.19
CA TYR A 2 38.60 39.23 -9.15
C TYR A 2 39.29 38.60 -10.36
N GLU A 3 40.34 39.27 -10.83
CA GLU A 3 41.24 38.81 -11.89
C GLU A 3 42.69 38.83 -11.38
N LEU A 4 43.47 37.80 -11.65
CA LEU A 4 44.87 37.74 -11.24
C LEU A 4 45.76 38.45 -12.27
N ILE A 5 46.28 39.62 -11.92
CA ILE A 5 47.23 40.36 -12.77
C ILE A 5 48.63 40.27 -12.16
N GLY A 6 49.50 39.47 -12.78
CA GLY A 6 50.86 39.20 -12.32
C GLY A 6 50.91 38.29 -11.10
N SER A 7 50.86 38.85 -9.89
CA SER A 7 50.83 38.09 -8.64
C SER A 7 49.88 38.70 -7.59
N ARG A 8 48.91 39.50 -8.05
CA ARG A 8 47.92 40.16 -7.19
C ARG A 8 46.52 40.02 -7.78
N TRP A 9 45.57 39.67 -6.92
CA TRP A 9 44.15 39.68 -7.25
C TRP A 9 43.65 41.13 -7.33
N MET A 10 43.22 41.52 -8.51
CA MET A 10 42.67 42.84 -8.80
C MET A 10 41.15 42.77 -8.74
N ASP A 11 40.55 43.67 -7.97
CA ASP A 11 39.10 43.78 -7.84
C ASP A 11 38.51 44.47 -9.08
N GLN A 12 37.66 43.74 -9.79
CA GLN A 12 36.94 44.21 -10.98
C GLN A 12 35.55 44.80 -10.63
N GLY A 13 35.15 44.75 -9.36
CA GLY A 13 33.92 45.35 -8.84
C GLY A 13 32.91 44.36 -8.28
N THR A 14 31.88 44.90 -7.63
CA THR A 14 30.72 44.15 -7.12
C THR A 14 29.68 43.92 -8.22
N ALA A 15 29.14 42.71 -8.25
CA ALA A 15 28.32 42.24 -9.37
C ALA A 15 27.25 41.24 -8.92
N PHE A 16 26.13 41.22 -9.63
CA PHE A 16 25.18 40.10 -9.60
C PHE A 16 25.69 38.99 -10.51
N CYS A 17 25.98 37.82 -9.94
CA CYS A 17 26.55 36.68 -10.65
C CYS A 17 25.48 35.60 -10.85
N PHE A 18 25.34 35.10 -12.09
CA PHE A 18 24.39 34.04 -12.41
C PHE A 18 24.80 33.29 -13.67
N GLY A 19 24.27 32.09 -13.82
CA GLY A 19 24.38 31.29 -15.03
C GLY A 19 23.32 31.68 -16.07
N GLN A 20 23.70 31.74 -17.35
CA GLN A 20 22.75 31.98 -18.45
C GLN A 20 23.07 31.07 -19.62
N PHE A 21 22.06 30.40 -20.16
CA PHE A 21 22.17 29.69 -21.43
C PHE A 21 21.84 30.63 -22.59
N GLN A 22 22.71 30.68 -23.61
CA GLN A 22 22.50 31.49 -24.80
C GLN A 22 21.99 30.61 -25.94
N GLU A 23 20.72 30.78 -26.30
CA GLU A 23 20.03 29.94 -27.30
C GLU A 23 20.64 30.06 -28.71
N ASP A 24 21.16 31.25 -29.06
CA ASP A 24 21.70 31.52 -30.40
C ASP A 24 23.02 30.77 -30.67
N THR A 25 23.84 30.60 -29.63
CA THR A 25 25.18 29.99 -29.71
C THR A 25 25.23 28.59 -29.08
N ASN A 26 24.15 28.17 -28.41
CA ASN A 26 24.08 26.94 -27.64
C ASN A 26 25.18 26.84 -26.56
N GLU A 27 25.57 27.98 -26.00
CA GLU A 27 26.63 28.08 -24.98
C GLU A 27 26.05 28.46 -23.62
N ALA A 28 26.53 27.79 -22.56
CA ALA A 28 26.26 28.20 -21.19
C ALA A 28 27.32 29.20 -20.72
N LEU A 29 26.88 30.35 -20.24
CA LEU A 29 27.72 31.46 -19.81
C LEU A 29 27.61 31.68 -18.29
N LEU A 30 28.73 32.05 -17.68
CA LEU A 30 28.80 32.64 -16.36
C LEU A 30 28.89 34.16 -16.53
N ILE A 31 27.88 34.88 -16.03
CA ILE A 31 27.75 36.33 -16.23
C ILE A 31 27.77 37.05 -14.89
N ALA A 32 28.56 38.12 -14.81
CA ALA A 32 28.59 39.05 -13.69
C ALA A 32 28.24 40.47 -14.17
N ARG A 33 27.08 40.99 -13.74
CA ARG A 33 26.61 42.35 -14.09
C ARG A 33 26.85 43.33 -12.96
N SER A 34 27.33 44.53 -13.27
CA SER A 34 27.65 45.55 -12.27
C SER A 34 26.46 45.90 -11.39
N GLU A 35 26.70 46.00 -10.09
CA GLU A 35 25.71 46.48 -9.12
C GLU A 35 25.34 47.96 -9.35
N ARG A 36 26.27 48.75 -9.89
CA ARG A 36 26.07 50.20 -10.12
C ARG A 36 25.24 50.50 -11.36
N ASN A 37 25.37 49.67 -12.38
CA ASN A 37 24.63 49.76 -13.63
C ASN A 37 24.42 48.35 -14.19
N TYR A 38 23.18 47.88 -14.13
CA TYR A 38 22.84 46.52 -14.52
C TYR A 38 23.10 46.21 -16.00
N HIS A 39 23.20 47.22 -16.86
CA HIS A 39 23.55 47.02 -18.27
C HIS A 39 25.05 46.80 -18.51
N ASP A 40 25.90 47.08 -17.52
CA ASP A 40 27.34 46.91 -17.64
C ASP A 40 27.74 45.50 -17.19
N ILE A 41 28.32 44.73 -18.11
CA ILE A 41 28.81 43.38 -17.86
C ILE A 41 30.28 43.48 -17.43
N ILE A 42 30.58 43.01 -16.22
CA ILE A 42 31.94 42.98 -15.65
C ILE A 42 32.67 41.71 -16.12
N LEU A 43 31.95 40.59 -16.19
CA LEU A 43 32.50 39.31 -16.64
C LEU A 43 31.43 38.56 -17.43
N SER A 44 31.83 37.96 -18.55
CA SER A 44 31.03 37.01 -19.31
C SER A 44 31.97 35.98 -19.88
N THR A 45 31.91 34.75 -19.36
CA THR A 45 32.74 33.64 -19.85
C THR A 45 31.90 32.41 -20.11
N ALA A 46 32.29 31.61 -21.11
CA ALA A 46 31.67 30.34 -21.40
C ALA A 46 32.12 29.26 -20.41
N ILE A 47 31.16 28.51 -19.88
CA ILE A 47 31.43 27.39 -18.98
C ILE A 47 32.10 26.28 -19.77
N ARG A 48 33.23 25.80 -19.26
CA ARG A 48 34.04 24.75 -19.91
C ARG A 48 33.73 23.38 -19.37
N SER A 49 33.78 22.37 -20.24
CA SER A 49 33.61 20.95 -19.90
C SER A 49 34.74 20.42 -19.00
N ASN A 50 35.95 20.96 -19.15
CA ASN A 50 37.11 20.59 -18.34
C ASN A 50 36.93 21.02 -16.88
N ASP A 51 37.44 20.22 -15.95
CA ASP A 51 37.39 20.47 -14.51
C ASP A 51 38.39 21.56 -14.08
N VAL A 52 38.16 22.79 -14.53
CA VAL A 52 38.99 23.98 -14.23
C VAL A 52 38.44 24.81 -13.08
N TYR A 53 37.17 24.59 -12.70
CA TYR A 53 36.51 25.34 -11.64
C TYR A 53 36.72 24.67 -10.28
N GLN A 54 37.11 25.45 -9.29
CA GLN A 54 37.32 24.98 -7.92
C GLN A 54 36.51 25.84 -6.96
N ARG A 55 35.65 25.19 -6.18
CA ARG A 55 35.01 25.83 -5.04
C ARG A 55 35.96 25.79 -3.85
N GLN A 56 36.41 26.95 -3.41
CA GLN A 56 37.20 27.10 -2.19
C GLN A 56 36.29 27.63 -1.09
N GLN A 57 36.23 26.93 0.05
CA GLN A 57 35.30 27.27 1.15
C GLN A 57 33.83 27.29 0.67
N GLU A 58 32.95 27.99 1.38
CA GLU A 58 31.51 28.06 1.05
C GLU A 58 31.15 29.26 0.15
N THR A 59 32.08 30.20 -0.09
CA THR A 59 31.79 31.51 -0.71
C THR A 59 32.77 31.91 -1.82
N LEU A 60 33.65 31.01 -2.30
CA LEU A 60 34.62 31.34 -3.34
C LEU A 60 34.61 30.29 -4.47
N ILE A 61 34.57 30.75 -5.72
CA ILE A 61 34.75 29.93 -6.92
C ILE A 61 35.94 30.51 -7.69
N VAL A 62 36.92 29.67 -8.04
CA VAL A 62 38.16 30.07 -8.73
C VAL A 62 38.37 29.19 -9.95
N TRP A 63 38.83 29.75 -11.06
CA TRP A 63 39.19 28.98 -12.26
C TRP A 63 40.23 29.71 -13.12
N THR A 64 40.82 28.99 -14.06
CA THR A 64 41.78 29.51 -15.05
C THR A 64 41.16 29.45 -16.44
N GLU A 65 41.14 30.56 -17.17
CA GLU A 65 40.69 30.61 -18.56
C GLU A 65 41.76 30.08 -19.54
N PRO A 66 41.39 29.68 -20.78
CA PRO A 66 42.34 29.15 -21.77
C PRO A 66 43.46 30.11 -22.19
N ASP A 67 43.26 31.41 -21.99
CA ASP A 67 44.29 32.45 -22.19
C ASP A 67 45.31 32.50 -21.04
N GLY A 68 45.11 31.69 -20.00
CA GLY A 68 45.98 31.57 -18.83
C GLY A 68 45.67 32.56 -17.72
N VAL A 69 44.58 33.33 -17.82
CA VAL A 69 44.18 34.30 -16.80
C VAL A 69 43.35 33.60 -15.70
N ASP A 70 43.72 33.82 -14.44
CA ASP A 70 42.96 33.31 -13.30
C ASP A 70 41.87 34.28 -12.86
N TYR A 71 40.67 33.76 -12.64
CA TYR A 71 39.52 34.50 -12.15
C TYR A 71 38.99 33.91 -10.84
N ALA A 72 38.39 34.78 -10.02
CA ALA A 72 37.68 34.37 -8.82
C ALA A 72 36.38 35.16 -8.60
N LEU A 73 35.33 34.44 -8.23
CA LEU A 73 34.08 34.99 -7.72
C LEU A 73 34.02 34.77 -6.21
N SER A 74 33.97 35.89 -5.46
CA SER A 74 33.74 35.89 -4.03
C SER A 74 32.32 36.37 -3.75
N PHE A 75 31.55 35.51 -3.08
CA PHE A 75 30.13 35.71 -2.80
C PHE A 75 29.94 36.27 -1.39
N GLN A 76 28.93 37.11 -1.23
CA GLN A 76 28.55 37.66 0.08
C GLN A 76 27.92 36.59 0.98
N ASP A 77 27.13 35.68 0.39
CA ASP A 77 26.43 34.60 1.07
C ASP A 77 26.73 33.21 0.45
N PRO A 78 26.72 32.13 1.25
CA PRO A 78 26.93 30.76 0.77
C PRO A 78 25.85 30.23 -0.19
N GLU A 79 24.64 30.76 -0.13
CA GLU A 79 23.50 30.30 -0.93
C GLU A 79 23.68 30.68 -2.40
N GLY A 80 24.02 31.94 -2.69
CA GLY A 80 24.33 32.42 -4.04
C GLY A 80 25.59 31.78 -4.63
N CYS A 81 26.59 31.47 -3.79
CA CYS A 81 27.75 30.67 -4.21
C CYS A 81 27.31 29.25 -4.64
N SER A 82 26.44 28.62 -3.85
CA SER A 82 25.94 27.27 -4.15
C SER A 82 25.08 27.23 -5.40
N GLU A 83 24.26 28.25 -5.65
CA GLU A 83 23.44 28.37 -6.86
C GLU A 83 24.31 28.40 -8.13
N VAL A 84 25.30 29.30 -8.17
CA VAL A 84 26.24 29.41 -9.31
C VAL A 84 27.08 28.14 -9.45
N TRP A 85 27.53 27.56 -8.34
CA TRP A 85 28.31 26.33 -8.34
C TRP A 85 27.51 25.13 -8.91
N ASN A 86 26.25 24.98 -8.49
CA ASN A 86 25.38 23.93 -8.98
C ASN A 86 25.11 24.09 -10.49
N PHE A 87 24.95 25.32 -10.98
CA PHE A 87 24.82 25.59 -12.41
C PHE A 87 26.07 25.15 -13.20
N ILE A 88 27.27 25.47 -12.71
CA ILE A 88 28.53 25.05 -13.36
C ILE A 88 28.62 23.52 -13.42
N LEU A 89 28.35 22.84 -12.30
CA LEU A 89 28.36 21.37 -12.24
C LEU A 89 27.32 20.75 -13.16
N GLU A 90 26.13 21.33 -13.23
CA GLU A 90 25.07 20.87 -14.13
C GLU A 90 25.51 20.97 -15.59
N VAL A 91 26.05 22.12 -16.01
CA VAL A 91 26.56 22.31 -17.37
C VAL A 91 27.71 21.35 -17.69
N GLN A 92 28.68 21.21 -16.79
CA GLN A 92 29.79 20.27 -16.97
C GLN A 92 29.33 18.82 -17.05
N ARG A 93 28.33 18.45 -16.25
CA ARG A 93 27.71 17.13 -16.31
C ARG A 93 27.01 16.88 -17.63
N HIS A 94 26.32 17.89 -18.18
CA HIS A 94 25.70 17.79 -19.51
C HIS A 94 26.76 17.69 -20.61
N MET A 95 27.84 18.46 -20.55
CA MET A 95 28.92 18.43 -21.54
C MET A 95 29.77 17.14 -21.49
N ASN A 96 29.99 16.56 -20.30
CA ASN A 96 30.80 15.35 -20.12
C ASN A 96 30.00 14.04 -20.23
N ASN A 97 28.66 14.11 -20.24
CA ASN A 97 27.77 12.95 -20.46
C ASN A 97 27.57 12.60 -21.95
N ASP A 98 28.39 13.15 -22.85
CA ASP A 98 28.39 12.83 -24.29
C ASP A 98 28.95 11.43 -24.61
N ASP A 99 29.31 10.63 -23.59
CA ASP A 99 29.52 9.18 -23.72
C ASP A 99 28.23 8.42 -23.35
N GLY A 100 27.24 8.46 -24.25
CA GLY A 100 26.20 7.43 -24.34
C GLY A 100 24.90 7.61 -23.55
N SER A 101 24.56 8.80 -23.05
CA SER A 101 23.19 9.09 -22.60
C SER A 101 22.41 9.85 -23.69
N PRO A 102 21.18 9.44 -24.06
CA PRO A 102 20.44 10.15 -25.10
C PRO A 102 20.16 11.58 -24.61
N ASP A 103 20.43 12.55 -25.49
CA ASP A 103 20.08 13.96 -25.37
C ASP A 103 18.70 14.11 -24.67
N PRO A 104 18.57 14.91 -23.59
CA PRO A 104 17.29 15.04 -22.90
C PRO A 104 16.26 15.55 -23.90
N SER A 105 15.20 14.75 -24.12
CA SER A 105 14.13 15.15 -25.03
C SER A 105 13.60 16.53 -24.64
N LEU A 106 13.08 17.29 -25.61
CA LEU A 106 12.46 18.60 -25.36
C LEU A 106 11.45 18.53 -24.20
N THR A 107 10.76 17.40 -24.09
CA THR A 107 9.85 17.04 -22.99
C THR A 107 10.55 16.96 -21.63
N MET A 108 11.68 16.26 -21.51
CA MET A 108 12.47 16.21 -20.26
C MET A 108 12.97 17.59 -19.86
N ALA A 109 13.54 18.35 -20.80
CA ALA A 109 14.06 19.68 -20.53
C ALA A 109 12.95 20.66 -20.10
N SER A 110 11.76 20.54 -20.70
CA SER A 110 10.57 21.31 -20.29
C SER A 110 10.13 20.99 -18.86
N ILE A 111 10.10 19.71 -18.48
CA ILE A 111 9.70 19.28 -17.13
C ILE A 111 10.71 19.76 -16.09
N ILE A 112 12.02 19.69 -16.38
CA ILE A 112 13.06 20.18 -15.46
C ILE A 112 12.89 21.69 -15.20
N ARG A 113 12.70 22.48 -16.27
CA ARG A 113 12.57 23.95 -16.18
C ARG A 113 11.27 24.40 -15.51
N SER A 114 10.15 23.79 -15.88
CA SER A 114 8.82 24.24 -15.43
C SER A 114 8.30 23.51 -14.19
N GLY A 115 8.79 22.30 -13.93
CA GLY A 115 8.19 21.36 -12.97
C GLY A 115 6.85 20.77 -13.41
N SER A 116 6.38 21.10 -14.62
CA SER A 116 5.06 20.69 -15.12
C SER A 116 5.19 19.57 -16.14
N LEU A 117 4.29 18.57 -16.05
CA LEU A 117 4.17 17.55 -17.09
C LEU A 117 3.40 18.13 -18.29
N PRO A 118 3.80 17.82 -19.53
CA PRO A 118 3.01 18.20 -20.70
C PRO A 118 1.63 17.55 -20.62
N ARG A 119 0.61 18.24 -21.16
CA ARG A 119 -0.76 17.73 -21.16
C ARG A 119 -0.83 16.39 -21.91
N PRO A 120 -1.46 15.33 -21.35
CA PRO A 120 -1.59 14.06 -22.04
C PRO A 120 -2.35 14.19 -23.36
N GLN A 121 -1.78 13.65 -24.44
CA GLN A 121 -2.39 13.57 -25.77
C GLN A 121 -1.89 12.32 -26.49
N LEU A 122 -2.65 11.83 -27.47
CA LEU A 122 -2.23 10.72 -28.32
C LEU A 122 -0.90 11.05 -29.02
N GLY A 123 -0.03 10.05 -29.16
CA GLY A 123 1.29 10.18 -29.80
C GLY A 123 2.43 10.65 -28.89
N ILE A 124 2.15 11.44 -27.83
CA ILE A 124 3.21 11.92 -26.91
C ILE A 124 3.32 11.10 -25.63
N ILE A 125 2.38 10.19 -25.34
CA ILE A 125 2.35 9.40 -24.10
C ILE A 125 3.66 8.64 -23.84
N GLY A 126 4.24 8.04 -24.87
CA GLY A 126 5.51 7.32 -24.74
C GLY A 126 6.69 8.23 -24.42
N GLU A 127 6.68 9.49 -24.85
CA GLU A 127 7.73 10.46 -24.48
C GLU A 127 7.59 10.92 -23.02
N ILE A 128 6.34 11.09 -22.57
CA ILE A 128 6.03 11.40 -21.17
C ILE A 128 6.50 10.29 -20.25
N GLU A 129 6.22 9.02 -20.59
CA GLU A 129 6.68 7.85 -19.85
C GLU A 129 8.20 7.85 -19.68
N LYS A 130 8.94 8.00 -20.78
CA LYS A 130 10.40 8.05 -20.77
C LYS A 130 10.92 9.20 -19.92
N ALA A 131 10.29 10.37 -20.01
CA ALA A 131 10.68 11.53 -19.23
C ALA A 131 10.47 11.30 -17.72
N ILE A 132 9.29 10.83 -17.31
CA ILE A 132 9.00 10.53 -15.90
C ILE A 132 9.96 9.45 -15.38
N LYS A 133 10.20 8.39 -16.14
CA LYS A 133 11.10 7.29 -15.76
C LYS A 133 12.56 7.74 -15.59
N SER A 134 13.00 8.70 -16.39
CA SER A 134 14.34 9.29 -16.28
C SER A 134 14.45 10.21 -15.06
N LEU A 135 13.50 11.12 -14.91
CA LEU A 135 13.52 12.17 -13.88
C LEU A 135 13.21 11.65 -12.48
N SER A 136 12.41 10.59 -12.35
CA SER A 136 12.04 10.00 -11.06
C SER A 136 13.21 9.30 -10.34
N ARG A 137 14.36 9.14 -11.01
CA ARG A 137 15.62 8.68 -10.37
C ARG A 137 16.15 9.69 -9.36
N THR A 138 15.78 10.97 -9.48
CA THR A 138 16.14 12.03 -8.55
C THR A 138 15.00 12.28 -7.58
N ALA A 139 15.24 12.08 -6.27
CA ALA A 139 14.20 12.12 -5.24
C ALA A 139 13.35 13.42 -5.25
N HIS A 140 14.00 14.58 -5.35
CA HIS A 140 13.28 15.86 -5.37
C HIS A 140 12.41 16.05 -6.62
N LEU A 141 12.88 15.61 -7.80
CA LEU A 141 12.10 15.68 -9.03
C LEU A 141 10.94 14.69 -9.02
N LYS A 142 11.17 13.50 -8.49
CA LYS A 142 10.14 12.49 -8.27
C LYS A 142 9.00 13.05 -7.40
N GLU A 143 9.32 13.67 -6.27
CA GLU A 143 8.34 14.29 -5.36
C GLU A 143 7.51 15.36 -6.09
N ARG A 144 8.18 16.29 -6.79
CA ARG A 144 7.51 17.33 -7.60
C ARG A 144 6.60 16.75 -8.68
N ILE A 145 7.01 15.68 -9.36
CA ILE A 145 6.18 15.00 -10.37
C ILE A 145 4.96 14.35 -9.72
N CYS A 146 5.13 13.70 -8.56
CA CYS A 146 4.01 13.08 -7.84
C CYS A 146 2.99 14.14 -7.40
N GLU A 147 3.45 15.25 -6.84
CA GLU A 147 2.61 16.38 -6.45
C GLU A 147 1.85 16.96 -7.64
N TYR A 148 2.53 17.20 -8.77
CA TYR A 148 1.90 17.71 -9.99
C TYR A 148 0.79 16.78 -10.49
N ILE A 149 1.05 15.47 -10.55
CA ILE A 149 0.06 14.48 -11.02
C ILE A 149 -1.21 14.51 -10.14
N GLN A 150 -1.03 14.62 -8.82
CA GLN A 150 -2.14 14.64 -7.85
C GLN A 150 -2.94 15.95 -7.87
N GLN A 151 -2.26 17.10 -7.99
CA GLN A 151 -2.92 18.41 -7.92
C GLN A 151 -3.61 18.83 -9.22
N GLU A 152 -3.04 18.50 -10.37
CA GLU A 152 -3.54 18.96 -11.68
C GLU A 152 -4.59 18.01 -12.30
N GLY A 153 -5.07 17.01 -11.55
CA GLY A 153 -6.03 16.02 -12.06
C GLY A 153 -5.48 15.24 -13.27
N TYR A 154 -4.18 15.00 -13.29
CA TYR A 154 -3.47 14.46 -14.44
C TYR A 154 -3.94 13.04 -14.80
N LEU A 155 -4.24 12.21 -13.80
CA LEU A 155 -4.80 10.86 -14.02
C LEU A 155 -6.14 10.91 -14.76
N LYS A 156 -7.00 11.89 -14.45
CA LYS A 156 -8.29 12.07 -15.15
C LYS A 156 -8.07 12.43 -16.61
N SER A 157 -7.09 13.29 -16.90
CA SER A 157 -6.69 13.62 -18.28
C SER A 157 -6.15 12.39 -19.03
N LEU A 158 -5.39 11.52 -18.36
CA LEU A 158 -4.94 10.26 -18.96
C LEU A 158 -6.10 9.31 -19.29
N ILE A 159 -7.12 9.25 -18.42
CA ILE A 159 -8.33 8.46 -18.64
C ILE A 159 -9.11 8.98 -19.86
N GLU A 160 -9.21 10.29 -20.05
CA GLU A 160 -9.81 10.89 -21.25
C GLU A 160 -9.07 10.47 -22.54
N VAL A 161 -7.73 10.48 -22.51
CA VAL A 161 -6.91 10.00 -23.63
C VAL A 161 -7.09 8.51 -23.87
N MET A 162 -7.17 7.71 -22.81
CA MET A 162 -7.46 6.27 -22.90
C MET A 162 -8.79 6.01 -23.60
N ASN A 163 -9.87 6.68 -23.17
CA ASN A 163 -11.19 6.52 -23.80
C ASN A 163 -11.12 6.85 -25.30
N THR A 164 -10.43 7.94 -25.66
CA THR A 164 -10.22 8.33 -27.06
C THR A 164 -9.41 7.27 -27.83
N ALA A 165 -8.38 6.69 -27.21
CA ALA A 165 -7.57 5.63 -27.81
C ALA A 165 -8.38 4.33 -28.00
N GLU A 166 -9.28 3.99 -27.07
CA GLU A 166 -10.21 2.86 -27.21
C GLU A 166 -11.19 3.10 -28.37
N ASP A 167 -11.77 4.30 -28.49
CA ASP A 167 -12.69 4.68 -29.57
C ASP A 167 -12.04 4.63 -30.96
N LEU A 168 -10.75 4.98 -31.03
CA LEU A 168 -9.95 4.91 -32.26
C LEU A 168 -9.31 3.53 -32.50
N GLU A 169 -9.53 2.56 -31.62
CA GLU A 169 -8.90 1.23 -31.64
C GLU A 169 -7.35 1.31 -31.73
N SER A 170 -6.76 2.36 -31.14
CA SER A 170 -5.33 2.66 -31.25
C SER A 170 -4.52 1.89 -30.22
N LEU A 171 -4.18 0.63 -30.54
CA LEU A 171 -3.39 -0.24 -29.66
C LEU A 171 -2.03 0.36 -29.27
N GLU A 172 -1.35 1.06 -30.18
CA GLU A 172 -0.07 1.72 -29.90
C GLU A 172 -0.19 2.71 -28.73
N ASN A 173 -1.23 3.55 -28.73
CA ASN A 173 -1.47 4.52 -27.66
C ASN A 173 -1.92 3.83 -26.37
N LEU A 174 -2.72 2.77 -26.46
CA LEU A 174 -3.16 1.99 -25.29
C LEU A 174 -1.99 1.30 -24.59
N HIS A 175 -1.05 0.73 -25.36
CA HIS A 175 0.19 0.18 -24.83
C HIS A 175 1.06 1.25 -24.17
N ALA A 176 1.19 2.43 -24.80
CA ALA A 176 1.93 3.55 -24.21
C ALA A 176 1.31 4.03 -22.88
N LEU A 177 -0.02 4.08 -22.80
CA LEU A 177 -0.75 4.42 -21.57
C LEU A 177 -0.54 3.36 -20.48
N CYS A 178 -0.57 2.08 -20.83
CA CYS A 178 -0.25 0.99 -19.90
C CYS A 178 1.16 1.16 -19.31
N SER A 179 2.17 1.35 -20.15
CA SER A 179 3.54 1.57 -19.70
C SER A 179 3.71 2.82 -18.85
N LEU A 180 3.05 3.92 -19.22
CA LEU A 180 3.07 5.16 -18.43
C LEU A 180 2.46 4.93 -17.04
N MET A 181 1.31 4.26 -16.97
CA MET A 181 0.64 3.98 -15.70
C MET A 181 1.46 3.03 -14.82
N GLN A 182 2.11 2.02 -15.40
CA GLN A 182 3.08 1.19 -14.68
C GLN A 182 4.22 2.05 -14.14
N THR A 183 4.83 2.92 -14.96
CA THR A 183 5.90 3.84 -14.50
C THR A 183 5.45 4.74 -13.34
N ILE A 184 4.21 5.26 -13.36
CA ILE A 184 3.65 6.05 -12.25
C ILE A 184 3.50 5.18 -10.98
N LEU A 185 2.99 3.95 -11.10
CA LEU A 185 2.84 3.02 -9.97
C LEU A 185 4.18 2.61 -9.37
N MET A 186 5.22 2.44 -10.18
CA MET A 186 6.57 2.09 -9.73
C MET A 186 7.31 3.27 -9.08
N MET A 187 6.71 4.47 -9.05
CA MET A 187 7.26 5.57 -8.25
C MET A 187 7.12 5.30 -6.75
N ASN A 188 6.37 4.31 -6.27
CA ASN A 188 6.35 3.96 -4.83
C ASN A 188 5.97 5.15 -3.92
N ASP A 189 5.06 6.00 -4.37
CA ASP A 189 4.56 7.15 -3.61
C ASP A 189 3.22 6.82 -2.94
N HIS A 190 3.10 7.12 -1.64
CA HIS A 190 1.91 6.75 -0.86
C HIS A 190 0.67 7.56 -1.26
N GLY A 191 0.82 8.88 -1.42
CA GLY A 191 -0.28 9.76 -1.83
C GLY A 191 -0.79 9.42 -3.23
N MET A 192 0.12 9.00 -4.12
CA MET A 192 -0.23 8.51 -5.45
C MET A 192 -1.13 7.27 -5.39
N TYR A 193 -0.82 6.30 -4.52
CA TYR A 193 -1.72 5.15 -4.35
C TYR A 193 -3.07 5.57 -3.79
N GLU A 194 -3.12 6.46 -2.80
CA GLU A 194 -4.41 6.95 -2.28
C GLU A 194 -5.26 7.59 -3.37
N HIS A 195 -4.65 8.42 -4.23
CA HIS A 195 -5.34 9.07 -5.35
C HIS A 195 -5.78 8.06 -6.43
N ILE A 196 -4.95 7.08 -6.78
CA ILE A 196 -5.30 6.01 -7.73
C ILE A 196 -6.49 5.18 -7.24
N LEU A 197 -6.63 5.00 -5.94
CA LEU A 197 -7.68 4.18 -5.34
C LEU A 197 -9.03 4.90 -5.24
N GLU A 198 -9.13 6.18 -5.60
CA GLU A 198 -10.39 6.94 -5.58
C GLU A 198 -11.42 6.38 -6.58
N ASP A 199 -12.71 6.50 -6.25
CA ASP A 199 -13.81 5.86 -7.00
C ASP A 199 -13.89 6.30 -8.46
N ASP A 200 -13.59 7.57 -8.75
CA ASP A 200 -13.63 8.17 -10.08
C ASP A 200 -12.33 7.99 -10.88
N VAL A 201 -11.28 7.43 -10.26
CA VAL A 201 -9.96 7.23 -10.88
C VAL A 201 -9.66 5.75 -11.10
N PHE A 202 -9.96 4.90 -10.12
CA PHE A 202 -9.51 3.52 -10.06
C PHE A 202 -9.86 2.70 -11.31
N PHE A 203 -11.11 2.78 -11.78
CA PHE A 203 -11.57 2.03 -12.97
C PHE A 203 -10.85 2.46 -14.25
N GLY A 204 -10.52 3.75 -14.38
CA GLY A 204 -9.75 4.25 -15.50
C GLY A 204 -8.30 3.79 -15.44
N VAL A 205 -7.69 3.78 -14.25
CA VAL A 205 -6.33 3.27 -14.04
C VAL A 205 -6.22 1.79 -14.40
N VAL A 206 -7.10 0.93 -13.88
CA VAL A 206 -7.09 -0.49 -14.26
C VAL A 206 -7.43 -0.70 -15.73
N GLY A 207 -8.25 0.19 -16.33
CA GLY A 207 -8.53 0.20 -17.77
C GLY A 207 -7.28 0.41 -18.62
N MET A 208 -6.41 1.35 -18.25
CA MET A 208 -5.12 1.55 -18.92
C MET A 208 -4.23 0.30 -18.79
N LEU A 209 -4.26 -0.35 -17.63
CA LEU A 209 -3.46 -1.55 -17.34
C LEU A 209 -3.97 -2.83 -18.01
N GLU A 210 -5.14 -2.83 -18.68
CA GLU A 210 -5.64 -3.99 -19.42
C GLU A 210 -4.84 -4.29 -20.70
N TYR A 211 -4.05 -3.31 -21.17
CA TYR A 211 -3.37 -3.31 -22.47
C TYR A 211 -1.85 -3.51 -22.35
N ASP A 212 -1.44 -4.57 -21.65
CA ASP A 212 -0.04 -4.91 -21.42
C ASP A 212 0.73 -5.09 -22.75
N PRO A 213 1.77 -4.26 -23.03
CA PRO A 213 2.58 -4.39 -24.25
C PRO A 213 3.36 -5.70 -24.34
N ASP A 214 3.60 -6.41 -23.23
CA ASP A 214 4.22 -7.74 -23.26
C ASP A 214 3.26 -8.79 -23.86
N PHE A 215 1.96 -8.48 -23.94
CA PHE A 215 0.93 -9.34 -24.51
C PHE A 215 0.08 -8.58 -25.56
N PRO A 216 0.65 -8.18 -26.71
CA PRO A 216 -0.01 -7.27 -27.67
C PRO A 216 -1.36 -7.76 -28.20
N ALA A 217 -1.58 -9.07 -28.20
CA ALA A 217 -2.80 -9.69 -28.72
C ALA A 217 -3.85 -9.99 -27.63
N HIS A 218 -3.63 -9.59 -26.38
CA HIS A 218 -4.50 -9.95 -25.26
C HIS A 218 -4.91 -8.73 -24.43
N LYS A 219 -6.20 -8.63 -24.14
CA LYS A 219 -6.79 -7.67 -23.21
C LYS A 219 -7.23 -8.40 -21.95
N ALA A 220 -6.76 -7.94 -20.78
CA ALA A 220 -6.99 -8.65 -19.51
C ALA A 220 -8.42 -8.51 -18.93
N ASN A 221 -9.21 -7.53 -19.41
CA ASN A 221 -10.61 -7.29 -19.02
C ASN A 221 -10.85 -7.13 -17.50
N TYR A 222 -9.93 -6.47 -16.79
CA TYR A 222 -10.02 -6.20 -15.36
C TYR A 222 -11.28 -5.43 -14.96
N ARG A 223 -11.69 -4.41 -15.73
CA ARG A 223 -12.91 -3.62 -15.46
C ARG A 223 -14.15 -4.51 -15.49
N GLN A 224 -14.25 -5.42 -16.47
CA GLN A 224 -15.37 -6.35 -16.56
C GLN A 224 -15.43 -7.27 -15.34
N PHE A 225 -14.28 -7.84 -14.93
CA PHE A 225 -14.19 -8.68 -13.75
C PHE A 225 -14.64 -7.93 -12.49
N LEU A 226 -14.15 -6.71 -12.29
CA LEU A 226 -14.51 -5.87 -11.15
C LEU A 226 -16.01 -5.52 -11.16
N HIS A 227 -16.60 -5.14 -12.30
CA HIS A 227 -18.04 -4.87 -12.37
C HIS A 227 -18.92 -6.09 -12.07
N GLN A 228 -18.45 -7.30 -12.42
CA GLN A 228 -19.20 -8.53 -12.16
C GLN A 228 -19.02 -9.06 -10.73
N THR A 229 -17.83 -8.88 -10.15
CA THR A 229 -17.42 -9.55 -8.90
C THR A 229 -17.45 -8.61 -7.69
N SER A 230 -17.27 -7.30 -7.88
CA SER A 230 -17.23 -6.34 -6.77
C SER A 230 -18.62 -5.77 -6.48
N GLN A 231 -19.38 -6.47 -5.64
CA GLN A 231 -20.50 -5.86 -4.92
C GLN A 231 -20.08 -5.67 -3.46
N PHE A 232 -20.00 -4.41 -3.04
CA PHE A 232 -19.71 -4.13 -1.64
C PHE A 232 -20.94 -4.48 -0.81
N HIS A 233 -20.82 -5.57 -0.08
CA HIS A 233 -21.88 -6.11 0.75
C HIS A 233 -21.55 -5.90 2.23
N GLN A 234 -22.52 -5.41 2.99
CA GLN A 234 -22.38 -5.14 4.42
C GLN A 234 -23.44 -5.95 5.19
N PRO A 235 -23.12 -7.20 5.60
CA PRO A 235 -24.02 -8.00 6.42
C PRO A 235 -24.39 -7.31 7.73
N ILE A 236 -23.43 -6.57 8.28
CA ILE A 236 -23.62 -5.71 9.45
C ILE A 236 -23.12 -4.31 9.06
N PRO A 237 -23.98 -3.27 9.12
CA PRO A 237 -23.62 -1.94 8.66
C PRO A 237 -22.45 -1.34 9.45
N LEU A 238 -21.41 -0.90 8.74
CA LEU A 238 -20.34 -0.09 9.32
C LEU A 238 -20.71 1.38 9.15
N ARG A 239 -20.85 2.14 10.24
CA ARG A 239 -21.37 3.51 10.17
C ARG A 239 -20.32 4.52 9.69
N ASP A 240 -19.05 4.22 9.87
CA ASP A 240 -17.95 5.12 9.54
C ASP A 240 -17.57 5.03 8.05
N ILE A 241 -17.85 6.11 7.31
CA ILE A 241 -17.58 6.23 5.87
C ILE A 241 -16.07 6.18 5.58
N ALA A 242 -15.23 6.70 6.47
CA ALA A 242 -13.78 6.66 6.28
C ALA A 242 -13.26 5.21 6.36
N ILE A 243 -13.83 4.40 7.25
CA ILE A 243 -13.49 2.97 7.36
C ILE A 243 -14.05 2.18 6.18
N GLN A 244 -15.27 2.48 5.72
CA GLN A 244 -15.79 1.89 4.48
C GLN A 244 -14.85 2.17 3.31
N ARG A 245 -14.36 3.41 3.16
CA ARG A 245 -13.36 3.77 2.13
C ARG A 245 -12.09 2.92 2.27
N LYS A 246 -11.57 2.72 3.48
CA LYS A 246 -10.40 1.86 3.72
C LYS A 246 -10.65 0.40 3.33
N ILE A 247 -11.86 -0.13 3.52
CA ILE A 247 -12.23 -1.47 3.06
C ILE A 247 -12.15 -1.55 1.53
N HIS A 248 -12.74 -0.59 0.82
CA HIS A 248 -12.64 -0.52 -0.65
C HIS A 248 -11.19 -0.39 -1.12
N HIS A 249 -10.42 0.53 -0.52
CA HIS A 249 -9.01 0.74 -0.85
C HIS A 249 -8.19 -0.53 -0.60
N THR A 250 -8.46 -1.27 0.48
CA THR A 250 -7.79 -2.55 0.78
C THR A 250 -8.04 -3.58 -0.32
N TYR A 251 -9.30 -3.76 -0.73
CA TYR A 251 -9.65 -4.67 -1.83
C TYR A 251 -8.98 -4.26 -3.16
N ARG A 252 -9.03 -2.96 -3.49
CA ARG A 252 -8.42 -2.41 -4.70
C ARG A 252 -6.89 -2.58 -4.71
N LEU A 253 -6.22 -2.36 -3.58
CA LEU A 253 -4.78 -2.59 -3.41
C LEU A 253 -4.43 -4.07 -3.57
N GLN A 254 -5.20 -4.97 -2.97
CA GLN A 254 -5.01 -6.42 -3.14
C GLN A 254 -5.18 -6.82 -4.60
N PHE A 255 -6.21 -6.30 -5.28
CA PHE A 255 -6.43 -6.58 -6.70
C PHE A 255 -5.28 -6.05 -7.57
N LEU A 256 -4.80 -4.83 -7.32
CA LEU A 256 -3.62 -4.30 -8.01
C LEU A 256 -2.39 -5.19 -7.79
N LYS A 257 -2.14 -5.57 -6.54
CA LYS A 257 -0.96 -6.35 -6.15
C LYS A 257 -0.99 -7.79 -6.68
N ASP A 258 -2.09 -8.50 -6.44
CA ASP A 258 -2.20 -9.95 -6.64
C ASP A 258 -2.70 -10.34 -8.03
N VAL A 259 -3.35 -9.43 -8.77
CA VAL A 259 -3.95 -9.72 -10.08
C VAL A 259 -3.35 -8.86 -11.19
N VAL A 260 -3.40 -7.53 -11.05
CA VAL A 260 -3.02 -6.61 -12.14
C VAL A 260 -1.50 -6.58 -12.34
N LEU A 261 -0.75 -6.41 -11.24
CA LEU A 261 0.70 -6.21 -11.28
C LEU A 261 1.50 -7.47 -10.91
N ALA A 262 0.85 -8.63 -10.74
CA ALA A 262 1.48 -9.84 -10.21
C ALA A 262 2.77 -10.28 -10.94
N ARG A 263 2.92 -9.91 -12.22
CA ARG A 263 4.12 -10.21 -13.04
C ARG A 263 5.08 -9.03 -13.21
N ALA A 264 4.66 -7.82 -12.85
CA ALA A 264 5.36 -6.57 -13.11
C ALA A 264 5.92 -5.89 -11.84
N LEU A 265 5.55 -6.38 -10.65
CA LEU A 265 6.05 -5.84 -9.38
C LEU A 265 7.51 -6.21 -9.15
N ASP A 266 8.30 -5.22 -8.77
CA ASP A 266 9.58 -5.42 -8.09
C ASP A 266 9.39 -5.55 -6.57
N ASP A 267 10.42 -6.01 -5.88
CA ASP A 267 10.37 -6.21 -4.42
C ASP A 267 10.04 -4.92 -3.66
N SER A 268 10.53 -3.78 -4.14
CA SER A 268 10.25 -2.47 -3.54
C SER A 268 8.75 -2.15 -3.60
N THR A 269 8.15 -2.22 -4.79
CA THR A 269 6.73 -1.90 -4.98
C THR A 269 5.82 -2.89 -4.30
N PHE A 270 6.18 -4.18 -4.32
CA PHE A 270 5.47 -5.19 -3.56
C PHE A 270 5.41 -4.83 -2.06
N ASN A 271 6.54 -4.43 -1.48
CA ASN A 271 6.61 -4.07 -0.06
C ASN A 271 5.82 -2.81 0.28
N VAL A 272 5.82 -1.79 -0.59
CA VAL A 272 5.04 -0.56 -0.38
C VAL A 272 3.54 -0.85 -0.46
N LEU A 273 3.08 -1.57 -1.48
CA LEU A 273 1.67 -1.98 -1.60
C LEU A 273 1.23 -2.82 -0.40
N ASN A 274 2.06 -3.79 0.02
CA ASN A 274 1.78 -4.63 1.18
C ASN A 274 1.70 -3.80 2.47
N SER A 275 2.56 -2.79 2.62
CA SER A 275 2.51 -1.86 3.76
C SER A 275 1.22 -1.05 3.76
N CYS A 276 0.79 -0.51 2.61
CA CYS A 276 -0.48 0.20 2.46
C CYS A 276 -1.69 -0.68 2.84
N ILE A 277 -1.68 -1.94 2.41
CA ILE A 277 -2.71 -2.93 2.78
C ILE A 277 -2.72 -3.14 4.30
N ILE A 278 -1.56 -3.34 4.92
CA ILE A 278 -1.45 -3.57 6.37
C ILE A 278 -1.92 -2.33 7.15
N PHE A 279 -1.57 -1.12 6.72
CA PHE A 279 -2.04 0.12 7.38
C PHE A 279 -3.57 0.21 7.37
N ASN A 280 -4.20 0.01 6.20
CA ASN A 280 -5.66 0.00 6.12
C ASN A 280 -6.27 -1.11 7.00
N GLN A 281 -5.69 -2.31 7.01
CA GLN A 281 -6.16 -3.42 7.85
C GLN A 281 -6.07 -3.08 9.35
N ILE A 282 -4.98 -2.42 9.78
CA ILE A 282 -4.83 -1.97 11.17
C ILE A 282 -5.97 -1.01 11.54
N ASP A 283 -6.27 -0.03 10.69
CA ASP A 283 -7.33 0.95 10.96
C ASP A 283 -8.72 0.30 11.01
N ILE A 284 -9.01 -0.62 10.07
CA ILE A 284 -10.26 -1.39 10.07
C ILE A 284 -10.38 -2.22 11.35
N ILE A 285 -9.30 -2.91 11.74
CA ILE A 285 -9.24 -3.73 12.96
C ILE A 285 -9.48 -2.87 14.20
N GLN A 286 -8.80 -1.73 14.31
CA GLN A 286 -8.93 -0.83 15.45
C GLN A 286 -10.35 -0.29 15.57
N HIS A 287 -10.97 0.09 14.45
CA HIS A 287 -12.37 0.52 14.44
C HIS A 287 -13.32 -0.57 14.92
N VAL A 288 -13.20 -1.79 14.37
CA VAL A 288 -14.05 -2.92 14.77
C VAL A 288 -13.86 -3.29 16.25
N GLN A 289 -12.63 -3.24 16.78
CA GLN A 289 -12.37 -3.49 18.19
C GLN A 289 -13.08 -2.48 19.11
N GLN A 290 -13.14 -1.21 18.70
CA GLN A 290 -13.72 -0.14 19.50
C GLN A 290 -15.24 -0.03 19.32
N ASP A 291 -15.79 -0.50 18.20
CA ASP A 291 -17.23 -0.50 17.96
C ASP A 291 -17.95 -1.65 18.70
N HIS A 292 -18.30 -1.39 19.96
CA HIS A 292 -19.05 -2.32 20.79
C HIS A 292 -20.49 -2.54 20.32
N ALA A 293 -21.08 -1.64 19.52
CA ALA A 293 -22.42 -1.82 18.97
C ALA A 293 -22.37 -2.85 17.84
N PHE A 294 -21.42 -2.69 16.91
CA PHE A 294 -21.17 -3.64 15.84
C PHE A 294 -20.94 -5.06 16.37
N LEU A 295 -20.02 -5.25 17.31
CA LEU A 295 -19.73 -6.58 17.88
C LEU A 295 -20.93 -7.19 18.61
N ARG A 296 -21.78 -6.35 19.23
CA ARG A 296 -23.02 -6.82 19.85
C ARG A 296 -24.02 -7.29 18.81
N GLU A 297 -24.18 -6.57 17.71
CA GLU A 297 -25.05 -6.98 16.59
C GLU A 297 -24.57 -8.31 15.99
N VAL A 298 -23.26 -8.49 15.80
CA VAL A 298 -22.66 -9.77 15.37
C VAL A 298 -23.12 -10.92 16.27
N VAL A 299 -22.92 -10.79 17.58
CA VAL A 299 -23.17 -11.88 18.52
C VAL A 299 -24.66 -12.14 18.71
N ARG A 300 -25.47 -11.07 18.71
CA ARG A 300 -26.93 -11.16 18.82
C ARG A 300 -27.53 -12.08 17.76
N LEU A 301 -27.00 -12.06 16.53
CA LEU A 301 -27.47 -12.93 15.44
C LEU A 301 -27.36 -14.41 15.77
N PHE A 302 -26.43 -14.84 16.64
CA PHE A 302 -26.19 -16.25 16.97
C PHE A 302 -26.76 -16.68 18.33
N VAL A 303 -27.17 -15.72 19.17
CA VAL A 303 -27.67 -15.99 20.52
C VAL A 303 -29.19 -15.81 20.63
N ASP A 304 -29.78 -14.85 19.90
CA ASP A 304 -31.21 -14.60 19.97
C ASP A 304 -32.00 -15.65 19.16
N GLU A 305 -32.90 -16.38 19.84
CA GLU A 305 -33.80 -17.38 19.24
C GLU A 305 -34.69 -16.77 18.14
N GLU A 306 -35.02 -15.47 18.23
CA GLU A 306 -35.81 -14.76 17.23
C GLU A 306 -35.10 -14.65 15.86
N MET A 307 -33.76 -14.70 15.86
CA MET A 307 -32.92 -14.54 14.65
C MET A 307 -32.52 -15.89 14.03
N GLU A 308 -33.10 -17.00 14.49
CA GLU A 308 -32.72 -18.36 14.06
C GLU A 308 -33.03 -18.65 12.58
N HIS A 309 -33.95 -17.90 11.98
CA HIS A 309 -34.40 -18.09 10.60
C HIS A 309 -33.46 -17.43 9.57
N ASP A 310 -32.57 -16.52 9.98
CA ASP A 310 -31.70 -15.73 9.09
C ASP A 310 -30.39 -16.47 8.75
N ILE A 311 -30.51 -17.70 8.24
CA ILE A 311 -29.34 -18.55 7.93
C ILE A 311 -28.40 -17.89 6.93
N SER A 312 -28.92 -17.24 5.87
CA SER A 312 -28.09 -16.56 4.86
C SER A 312 -27.22 -15.47 5.48
N LEU A 313 -27.84 -14.63 6.33
CA LEU A 313 -27.13 -13.54 7.01
C LEU A 313 -26.07 -14.08 7.97
N ARG A 314 -26.39 -15.15 8.73
CA ARG A 314 -25.41 -15.82 9.61
C ARG A 314 -24.20 -16.32 8.82
N ARG A 315 -24.40 -16.93 7.65
CA ARG A 315 -23.30 -17.38 6.77
C ARG A 315 -22.40 -16.22 6.36
N GLU A 316 -22.99 -15.11 5.92
CA GLU A 316 -22.25 -13.92 5.52
C GLU A 316 -21.46 -13.30 6.69
N VAL A 317 -22.03 -13.30 7.90
CA VAL A 317 -21.35 -12.81 9.11
C VAL A 317 -20.20 -13.74 9.53
N ILE A 318 -20.31 -15.06 9.33
CA ILE A 318 -19.18 -15.97 9.53
C ILE A 318 -18.03 -15.65 8.59
N LEU A 319 -18.31 -15.39 7.30
CA LEU A 319 -17.30 -14.98 6.34
C LEU A 319 -16.67 -13.64 6.72
N LEU A 320 -17.47 -12.68 7.21
CA LEU A 320 -16.96 -11.40 7.72
C LEU A 320 -15.99 -11.59 8.91
N ILE A 321 -16.35 -12.45 9.87
CA ILE A 321 -15.49 -12.78 11.02
C ILE A 321 -14.21 -13.47 10.53
N GLN A 322 -14.32 -14.41 9.59
CA GLN A 322 -13.17 -15.09 8.99
C GLN A 322 -12.21 -14.10 8.34
N GLN A 323 -12.71 -13.15 7.55
CA GLN A 323 -11.88 -12.10 6.94
C GLN A 323 -11.19 -11.23 8.00
N LEU A 324 -11.91 -10.86 9.07
CA LEU A 324 -11.33 -10.12 10.19
C LEU A 324 -10.19 -10.91 10.87
N CYS A 325 -10.36 -12.22 11.06
CA CYS A 325 -9.31 -13.09 11.59
C CYS A 325 -8.09 -13.20 10.65
N ILE A 326 -8.31 -13.30 9.34
CA ILE A 326 -7.24 -13.31 8.33
C ILE A 326 -6.44 -12.01 8.37
N MET A 327 -7.10 -10.86 8.40
CA MET A 327 -6.42 -9.56 8.56
C MET A 327 -5.67 -9.48 9.89
N GLY A 328 -6.28 -9.96 10.98
CA GLY A 328 -5.67 -10.00 12.31
C GLY A 328 -4.34 -10.76 12.35
N LYS A 329 -4.22 -11.86 11.60
CA LYS A 329 -2.96 -12.64 11.51
C LYS A 329 -1.81 -11.85 10.89
N ASN A 330 -2.10 -10.84 10.08
CA ASN A 330 -1.09 -10.08 9.33
C ASN A 330 -0.59 -8.82 10.06
N VAL A 331 -1.24 -8.39 11.15
CA VAL A 331 -0.83 -7.17 11.90
C VAL A 331 0.17 -7.47 13.01
N GLN A 332 0.83 -6.43 13.55
CA GLN A 332 1.84 -6.55 14.61
C GLN A 332 1.27 -7.19 15.89
N LEU A 333 2.12 -7.92 16.62
CA LEU A 333 1.72 -8.75 17.76
C LEU A 333 0.83 -8.03 18.81
N PRO A 334 1.09 -6.77 19.24
CA PRO A 334 0.24 -6.13 20.24
C PRO A 334 -1.21 -5.90 19.75
N ALA A 335 -1.38 -5.36 18.53
CA ALA A 335 -2.68 -5.13 17.93
C ALA A 335 -3.42 -6.45 17.65
N ARG A 336 -2.65 -7.48 17.25
CA ARG A 336 -3.14 -8.84 17.02
C ARG A 336 -3.75 -9.45 18.28
N LEU A 337 -3.01 -9.45 19.39
CA LEU A 337 -3.49 -9.99 20.67
C LEU A 337 -4.72 -9.21 21.18
N ALA A 338 -4.71 -7.88 21.04
CA ALA A 338 -5.86 -7.04 21.42
C ALA A 338 -7.13 -7.39 20.62
N LEU A 339 -7.00 -7.65 19.31
CA LEU A 339 -8.12 -8.07 18.46
C LEU A 339 -8.71 -9.38 18.96
N PHE A 340 -7.90 -10.45 19.00
CA PHE A 340 -8.41 -11.78 19.28
C PHE A 340 -8.99 -11.90 20.69
N ARG A 341 -8.36 -11.25 21.68
CA ARG A 341 -8.93 -11.13 23.02
C ARG A 341 -10.29 -10.43 23.00
N THR A 342 -10.43 -9.33 22.26
CA THR A 342 -11.72 -8.63 22.12
C THR A 342 -12.77 -9.51 21.48
N LEU A 343 -12.43 -10.27 20.44
CA LEU A 343 -13.36 -11.19 19.77
C LEU A 343 -13.84 -12.29 20.74
N VAL A 344 -12.92 -12.88 21.52
CA VAL A 344 -13.27 -13.89 22.52
C VAL A 344 -14.12 -13.30 23.65
N ASP A 345 -13.69 -12.18 24.24
CA ASP A 345 -14.38 -11.49 25.34
C ASP A 345 -15.80 -11.04 24.95
N ARG A 346 -16.02 -10.71 23.67
CA ARG A 346 -17.33 -10.30 23.15
C ARG A 346 -18.24 -11.46 22.76
N GLY A 347 -17.72 -12.68 22.68
CA GLY A 347 -18.53 -13.88 22.44
C GLY A 347 -18.60 -14.34 20.98
N ILE A 348 -17.59 -14.03 20.15
CA ILE A 348 -17.52 -14.52 18.76
C ILE A 348 -17.52 -16.06 18.69
N LEU A 349 -17.13 -16.75 19.76
CA LEU A 349 -17.20 -18.21 19.86
C LEU A 349 -18.62 -18.78 19.68
N PHE A 350 -19.68 -18.02 19.96
CA PHE A 350 -21.06 -18.45 19.64
C PHE A 350 -21.29 -18.56 18.13
N ALA A 351 -20.74 -17.61 17.35
CA ALA A 351 -20.78 -17.65 15.90
C ALA A 351 -19.97 -18.84 15.37
N THR A 352 -18.77 -19.05 15.91
CA THR A 352 -17.92 -20.19 15.58
C THR A 352 -18.63 -21.52 15.84
N GLN A 353 -19.27 -21.66 17.00
CA GLN A 353 -20.03 -22.86 17.35
C GLN A 353 -21.19 -23.11 16.39
N TRP A 354 -21.94 -22.06 16.02
CA TRP A 354 -23.02 -22.19 15.05
C TRP A 354 -22.49 -22.70 13.69
N ALA A 355 -21.39 -22.15 13.20
CA ALA A 355 -20.80 -22.55 11.92
C ALA A 355 -20.35 -24.02 11.93
N LEU A 356 -19.67 -24.44 13.00
CA LEU A 356 -19.23 -25.82 13.19
C LEU A 356 -20.40 -26.81 13.41
N GLY A 357 -21.53 -26.33 13.92
CA GLY A 357 -22.72 -27.12 14.19
C GLY A 357 -23.54 -27.47 12.94
N LEU A 358 -23.22 -26.88 11.79
CA LEU A 358 -23.96 -27.11 10.55
C LEU A 358 -23.77 -28.55 10.03
N PRO A 359 -24.85 -29.18 9.52
CA PRO A 359 -24.77 -30.52 9.00
C PRO A 359 -23.96 -30.56 7.69
N GLY A 360 -22.90 -31.38 7.66
CA GLY A 360 -21.97 -31.53 6.51
C GLY A 360 -22.52 -32.27 5.28
N LYS A 361 -23.84 -32.20 5.02
CA LYS A 361 -24.48 -32.82 3.85
C LYS A 361 -24.26 -32.00 2.58
N ASP A 362 -24.40 -30.69 2.68
CA ASP A 362 -24.36 -29.75 1.54
C ASP A 362 -23.00 -29.05 1.45
N GLN A 363 -22.55 -28.76 0.23
CA GLN A 363 -21.25 -28.11 -0.01
C GLN A 363 -21.14 -26.74 0.67
N GLU A 364 -22.25 -26.00 0.73
CA GLU A 364 -22.31 -24.70 1.38
C GLU A 364 -22.10 -24.81 2.89
N ASN A 365 -22.72 -25.80 3.55
CA ASN A 365 -22.50 -26.05 4.98
C ASN A 365 -21.07 -26.49 5.26
N LYS A 366 -20.47 -27.31 4.38
CA LYS A 366 -19.05 -27.69 4.51
C LYS A 366 -18.14 -26.47 4.43
N SER A 367 -18.40 -25.55 3.50
CA SER A 367 -17.66 -24.29 3.42
C SER A 367 -17.79 -23.47 4.70
N MET A 368 -18.97 -23.40 5.31
CA MET A 368 -19.18 -22.71 6.59
C MET A 368 -18.47 -23.40 7.76
N VAL A 369 -18.49 -24.73 7.84
CA VAL A 369 -17.76 -25.48 8.87
C VAL A 369 -16.25 -25.24 8.72
N SER A 370 -15.73 -25.21 7.48
CA SER A 370 -14.32 -24.90 7.23
C SER A 370 -13.97 -23.46 7.64
N ALA A 371 -14.80 -22.47 7.29
CA ALA A 371 -14.62 -21.09 7.73
C ALA A 371 -14.66 -20.95 9.26
N GLY A 372 -15.61 -21.62 9.92
CA GLY A 372 -15.68 -21.71 11.38
C GLY A 372 -14.43 -22.36 11.99
N GLY A 373 -13.88 -23.38 11.33
CA GLY A 373 -12.61 -23.99 11.70
C GLY A 373 -11.44 -23.01 11.63
N GLU A 374 -11.35 -22.19 10.58
CA GLU A 374 -10.29 -21.17 10.44
C GLU A 374 -10.37 -20.09 11.53
N VAL A 375 -11.60 -19.66 11.85
CA VAL A 375 -11.88 -18.73 12.94
C VAL A 375 -11.48 -19.36 14.27
N LEU A 376 -11.86 -20.61 14.52
CA LEU A 376 -11.52 -21.32 15.75
C LEU A 376 -9.99 -21.43 15.94
N SER A 377 -9.28 -21.88 14.90
CA SER A 377 -7.81 -21.95 14.93
C SER A 377 -7.20 -20.58 15.24
N ALA A 378 -7.68 -19.52 14.57
CA ALA A 378 -7.18 -18.17 14.80
C ALA A 378 -7.39 -17.70 16.26
N LEU A 379 -8.54 -18.01 16.87
CA LEU A 379 -8.84 -17.66 18.25
C LEU A 379 -7.98 -18.47 19.24
N ILE A 380 -7.78 -19.78 18.99
CA ILE A 380 -6.93 -20.65 19.82
C ILE A 380 -5.48 -20.20 19.77
N ASP A 381 -4.95 -19.89 18.59
CA ASP A 381 -3.55 -19.49 18.40
C ASP A 381 -3.18 -18.21 19.16
N HIS A 382 -4.15 -17.34 19.44
CA HIS A 382 -3.90 -15.99 19.98
C HIS A 382 -4.55 -15.71 21.35
N ASP A 383 -5.58 -16.45 21.75
CA ASP A 383 -6.24 -16.33 23.07
C ASP A 383 -6.80 -17.67 23.58
N LEU A 384 -5.93 -18.68 23.65
CA LEU A 384 -6.26 -20.02 24.16
C LEU A 384 -6.98 -20.01 25.52
N ASN A 385 -6.53 -19.17 26.46
CA ASN A 385 -7.11 -19.10 27.80
C ASN A 385 -8.54 -18.52 27.78
N GLY A 386 -8.79 -17.51 26.94
CA GLY A 386 -10.13 -16.98 26.75
C GLY A 386 -11.08 -18.05 26.17
N VAL A 387 -10.61 -18.83 25.20
CA VAL A 387 -11.37 -19.95 24.61
C VAL A 387 -11.68 -21.03 25.65
N ARG A 388 -10.71 -21.45 26.45
CA ARG A 388 -10.91 -22.40 27.58
C ARG A 388 -11.93 -21.87 28.58
N THR A 389 -11.79 -20.60 28.98
CA THR A 389 -12.72 -19.94 29.92
C THR A 389 -14.14 -19.89 29.38
N HIS A 390 -14.32 -19.65 28.08
CA HIS A 390 -15.62 -19.65 27.43
C HIS A 390 -16.31 -21.03 27.53
N VAL A 391 -15.59 -22.11 27.22
CA VAL A 391 -16.16 -23.47 27.31
C VAL A 391 -16.50 -23.86 28.74
N LEU A 392 -15.67 -23.52 29.72
CA LEU A 392 -15.98 -23.77 31.14
C LEU A 392 -17.25 -23.02 31.58
N LYS A 393 -17.42 -21.77 31.16
CA LYS A 393 -18.65 -20.99 31.41
C LYS A 393 -19.86 -21.63 30.72
N GLN A 394 -19.68 -22.14 29.51
CA GLN A 394 -20.72 -22.81 28.74
C GLN A 394 -21.20 -24.09 29.44
N GLU A 395 -20.29 -24.92 29.93
CA GLU A 395 -20.62 -26.16 30.64
C GLU A 395 -21.44 -25.89 31.92
N VAL A 396 -21.01 -24.89 32.72
CA VAL A 396 -21.76 -24.46 33.91
C VAL A 396 -23.15 -23.92 33.53
N ALA A 397 -23.27 -23.19 32.43
CA ALA A 397 -24.54 -22.67 31.95
C ALA A 397 -25.47 -23.80 31.48
N ILE A 398 -24.98 -24.75 30.70
CA ILE A 398 -25.74 -25.92 30.22
C ILE A 398 -26.24 -26.76 31.40
N GLU A 399 -25.39 -27.06 32.39
CA GLU A 399 -25.81 -27.84 33.55
C GLU A 399 -26.88 -27.10 34.38
N LYS A 400 -26.76 -25.77 34.51
CA LYS A 400 -27.78 -24.95 35.17
C LYS A 400 -29.12 -24.99 34.42
N GLU A 401 -29.11 -24.91 33.09
CA GLU A 401 -30.32 -25.02 32.28
C GLU A 401 -30.94 -26.41 32.32
N ARG A 402 -30.10 -27.46 32.40
CA ARG A 402 -30.51 -28.86 32.57
C ARG A 402 -31.22 -29.06 33.92
N LEU A 403 -30.63 -28.55 34.99
CA LEU A 403 -31.23 -28.55 36.34
C LEU A 403 -32.52 -27.72 36.40
N ALA A 404 -32.63 -26.66 35.59
CA ALA A 404 -33.84 -25.85 35.47
C ALA A 404 -34.94 -26.49 34.59
N GLY A 405 -34.67 -27.65 33.96
CA GLY A 405 -35.63 -28.35 33.10
C GLY A 405 -36.02 -27.57 31.84
N LYS A 406 -35.14 -26.67 31.35
CA LYS A 406 -35.42 -25.88 30.15
C LYS A 406 -35.45 -26.79 28.92
N LYS A 407 -36.45 -26.59 28.04
CA LYS A 407 -36.56 -27.35 26.79
C LYS A 407 -35.28 -27.19 25.96
N GLY A 408 -34.68 -28.32 25.56
CA GLY A 408 -33.48 -28.34 24.73
C GLY A 408 -32.15 -28.41 25.49
N ALA A 409 -32.14 -28.15 26.80
CA ALA A 409 -30.92 -28.18 27.62
C ALA A 409 -30.23 -29.56 27.64
N ASP A 410 -31.01 -30.65 27.58
CA ASP A 410 -30.47 -32.02 27.51
C ASP A 410 -29.73 -32.35 26.20
N LYS A 411 -29.89 -31.50 25.17
CA LYS A 411 -29.25 -31.66 23.85
C LYS A 411 -28.23 -30.57 23.56
N ALA A 412 -28.00 -29.65 24.49
CA ALA A 412 -27.03 -28.59 24.33
C ALA A 412 -25.62 -29.20 24.41
N GLU A 413 -24.85 -29.02 23.34
CA GLU A 413 -23.45 -29.45 23.27
C GLU A 413 -22.55 -28.24 23.51
N THR A 414 -21.43 -28.43 24.19
CA THR A 414 -20.37 -27.42 24.27
C THR A 414 -19.63 -27.29 22.94
N LEU A 415 -18.92 -26.18 22.73
CA LEU A 415 -18.06 -26.01 21.56
C LEU A 415 -17.00 -27.12 21.47
N LEU A 416 -16.50 -27.60 22.61
CA LEU A 416 -15.48 -28.64 22.66
C LEU A 416 -16.04 -30.03 22.28
N GLU A 417 -17.22 -30.38 22.80
CA GLU A 417 -17.93 -31.61 22.39
C GLU A 417 -18.22 -31.61 20.89
N LEU A 418 -18.62 -30.46 20.35
CA LEU A 418 -18.86 -30.30 18.91
C LEU A 418 -17.58 -30.50 18.09
N VAL A 419 -16.45 -29.94 18.52
CA VAL A 419 -15.14 -30.14 17.88
C VAL A 419 -14.75 -31.62 17.90
N CYS A 420 -14.86 -32.30 19.04
CA CYS A 420 -14.59 -33.74 19.16
C CYS A 420 -15.49 -34.58 18.23
N LYS A 421 -16.77 -34.21 18.14
CA LYS A 421 -17.75 -34.85 17.24
C LYS A 421 -17.37 -34.67 15.77
N ILE A 422 -16.89 -33.49 15.37
CA ILE A 422 -16.40 -33.27 14.00
C ILE A 422 -15.18 -34.14 13.72
N VAL A 423 -14.21 -34.20 14.63
CA VAL A 423 -13.01 -35.02 14.44
C VAL A 423 -13.34 -36.51 14.32
N THR A 424 -14.36 -37.00 15.02
CA THR A 424 -14.74 -38.42 15.02
C THR A 424 -15.74 -38.80 13.93
N GLN A 425 -16.65 -37.90 13.54
CA GLN A 425 -17.79 -38.22 12.66
C GLN A 425 -17.72 -37.55 11.29
N CYS A 426 -16.87 -36.52 11.10
CA CYS A 426 -16.76 -35.86 9.80
C CYS A 426 -16.10 -36.77 8.77
N ARG A 427 -16.69 -36.84 7.57
CA ARG A 427 -16.15 -37.59 6.42
C ARG A 427 -15.22 -36.76 5.54
N ASP A 428 -15.26 -35.44 5.70
CA ASP A 428 -14.41 -34.53 4.95
C ASP A 428 -13.05 -34.42 5.64
N LEU A 429 -12.03 -35.00 5.00
CA LEU A 429 -10.69 -35.10 5.58
C LEU A 429 -10.03 -33.74 5.78
N ALA A 430 -10.36 -32.73 4.94
CA ALA A 430 -9.77 -31.40 5.07
C ALA A 430 -10.29 -30.72 6.34
N ILE A 431 -11.62 -30.75 6.55
CA ILE A 431 -12.27 -30.23 7.76
C ILE A 431 -11.80 -31.01 8.99
N GLN A 432 -11.75 -32.34 8.90
CA GLN A 432 -11.30 -33.20 9.99
C GLN A 432 -9.86 -32.88 10.41
N SER A 433 -8.94 -32.70 9.45
CA SER A 433 -7.55 -32.32 9.71
C SER A 433 -7.47 -30.94 10.36
N GLN A 434 -8.12 -29.94 9.78
CA GLN A 434 -8.11 -28.57 10.27
C GLN A 434 -8.63 -28.47 11.71
N VAL A 435 -9.79 -29.06 11.97
CA VAL A 435 -10.42 -29.05 13.31
C VAL A 435 -9.63 -29.93 14.28
N GLY A 436 -9.02 -31.02 13.80
CA GLY A 436 -8.12 -31.87 14.58
C GLY A 436 -6.85 -31.15 15.03
N ASP A 437 -6.23 -30.37 14.15
CA ASP A 437 -5.07 -29.54 14.49
C ASP A 437 -5.44 -28.45 15.50
N ALA A 438 -6.62 -27.82 15.34
CA ALA A 438 -7.15 -26.87 16.31
C ALA A 438 -7.39 -27.53 17.68
N LEU A 439 -7.98 -28.73 17.72
CA LEU A 439 -8.20 -29.49 18.96
C LEU A 439 -6.87 -29.87 19.63
N LYS A 440 -5.88 -30.27 18.84
CA LYS A 440 -4.54 -30.58 19.33
C LYS A 440 -3.90 -29.35 20.00
N ALA A 441 -3.94 -28.19 19.33
CA ALA A 441 -3.43 -26.94 19.88
C ALA A 441 -4.20 -26.52 21.15
N TRP A 442 -5.52 -26.77 21.19
CA TRP A 442 -6.34 -26.49 22.36
C TRP A 442 -5.94 -27.35 23.56
N LEU A 443 -5.72 -28.65 23.36
CA LEU A 443 -5.40 -29.60 24.43
C LEU A 443 -3.93 -29.58 24.85
N ASP A 444 -3.06 -28.85 24.13
CA ASP A 444 -1.65 -28.77 24.49
C ASP A 444 -1.46 -28.02 25.81
N VAL A 445 -0.68 -28.62 26.72
CA VAL A 445 -0.40 -28.08 28.05
C VAL A 445 1.12 -27.94 28.18
N PRO A 446 1.64 -26.71 28.40
CA PRO A 446 3.06 -26.53 28.63
C PRO A 446 3.53 -27.34 29.85
N PRO A 447 4.66 -28.06 29.76
CA PRO A 447 5.13 -28.94 30.83
C PRO A 447 5.43 -28.23 32.16
N ASP A 448 5.65 -26.91 32.16
CA ASP A 448 6.00 -26.09 33.34
C ASP A 448 4.83 -25.27 33.92
N SER A 449 3.58 -25.68 33.67
CA SER A 449 2.40 -24.95 34.17
C SER A 449 2.24 -25.09 35.70
N PRO A 450 2.02 -24.00 36.48
CA PRO A 450 1.84 -24.09 37.92
C PRO A 450 0.59 -24.91 38.30
N PRO A 451 0.51 -25.51 39.51
CA PRO A 451 -0.52 -26.48 39.89
C PRO A 451 -1.98 -25.98 39.85
N MET A 452 -2.23 -24.68 39.69
CA MET A 452 -3.57 -24.17 39.36
C MET A 452 -4.01 -24.54 37.94
N ALA A 453 -3.10 -24.53 36.95
CA ALA A 453 -3.37 -25.05 35.61
C ALA A 453 -3.62 -26.57 35.64
N ALA A 454 -3.00 -27.28 36.58
CA ALA A 454 -3.27 -28.71 36.78
C ALA A 454 -4.72 -28.98 37.20
N SER A 455 -5.43 -28.05 37.85
CA SER A 455 -6.86 -28.22 38.16
C SER A 455 -7.77 -28.12 36.93
N GLU A 456 -7.44 -27.23 35.98
CA GLU A 456 -8.09 -27.21 34.65
C GLU A 456 -7.75 -28.48 33.87
N VAL A 457 -6.48 -28.91 33.86
CA VAL A 457 -6.04 -30.15 33.18
C VAL A 457 -6.67 -31.41 33.78
N VAL A 458 -6.85 -31.43 35.11
CA VAL A 458 -7.56 -32.50 35.82
C VAL A 458 -9.05 -32.44 35.50
N PHE A 459 -9.65 -31.27 35.31
CA PHE A 459 -11.03 -31.14 34.82
C PHE A 459 -11.17 -31.65 33.38
N TYR A 460 -10.27 -31.24 32.47
CA TYR A 460 -10.19 -31.77 31.09
C TYR A 460 -9.95 -33.30 31.09
N SER A 461 -9.15 -33.83 32.01
CA SER A 461 -8.88 -35.27 32.09
C SER A 461 -9.99 -36.09 32.77
N ILE A 462 -10.73 -35.51 33.73
CA ILE A 462 -11.79 -36.20 34.48
C ILE A 462 -13.13 -36.15 33.74
N HIS A 463 -13.45 -35.05 33.05
CA HIS A 463 -14.73 -34.87 32.36
C HIS A 463 -14.70 -35.16 30.85
N LEU A 464 -13.56 -35.01 30.14
CA LEU A 464 -13.52 -35.27 28.68
C LEU A 464 -13.04 -36.66 28.25
N PHE A 465 -12.09 -37.30 28.96
CA PHE A 465 -11.60 -38.62 28.54
C PHE A 465 -12.62 -39.77 28.55
N PRO A 466 -13.75 -39.73 29.28
CA PRO A 466 -14.77 -40.77 29.16
C PRO A 466 -15.64 -40.68 27.89
N GLN A 467 -15.62 -39.56 27.16
CA GLN A 467 -16.55 -39.29 26.03
C GLN A 467 -15.88 -39.14 24.65
N CYS A 468 -14.54 -39.10 24.56
CA CYS A 468 -13.78 -39.12 23.30
C CYS A 468 -13.48 -40.53 22.80
#